data_AF-A0A2E8RD34-F1
#
_entry.id   AF-A0A2E8RD34-F1
#
_cell.length_a   1.000
_cell.length_b   1.000
_cell.length_c   1.000
_cell.angle_alpha   90.00
_cell.angle_beta   90.00
_cell.angle_gamma   90.00
#
_symmetry.space_group_name_H-M   'P 1'
#
loop_
_entity.id
_entity.type
_entity.pdbx_description
1 polymer ?
#
loop_
_entity_poly.entity_id
_entity_poly.type
_entity_poly.pdbx_seq_one_letter_code
_entity_poly.pdbx_strand_id
1 'polypeptide(L)'
;LHDIDENRTLQLTIDDEVDQSNPQVLKSNVAWIESQEDGDLEIRMYALEETFEPYSSVVLQSSIVLLIPMMILYAFQSAKESSRFNFRREN
;
A
#
# COMPACT_ATOMS: atom_id res chain seq x y z
N LEU A 1 11.41 -10.52 -15.69
CA LEU A 1 11.99 -10.92 -14.39
C LEU A 1 11.36 -12.23 -13.96
N HIS A 2 12.15 -13.20 -13.53
CA HIS A 2 11.63 -14.48 -13.04
C HIS A 2 11.85 -14.58 -11.53
N ASP A 3 10.77 -14.79 -10.79
CA ASP A 3 10.75 -15.10 -9.37
C ASP A 3 10.70 -16.62 -9.20
N ILE A 4 11.71 -17.17 -8.54
CA ILE A 4 11.89 -18.62 -8.35
C ILE A 4 11.03 -19.13 -7.19
N ASP A 5 10.83 -18.33 -6.15
CA ASP A 5 10.10 -18.73 -4.94
C ASP A 5 8.60 -18.80 -5.22
N GLU A 6 8.08 -17.84 -6.00
CA GLU A 6 6.71 -17.86 -6.48
C GLU A 6 6.53 -18.69 -7.77
N ASN A 7 7.61 -19.06 -8.43
CA ASN A 7 7.62 -19.67 -9.77
C ASN A 7 6.79 -18.85 -10.78
N ARG A 8 7.01 -17.54 -10.79
CA ARG A 8 6.26 -16.59 -11.63
C ARG A 8 7.21 -15.73 -12.44
N THR A 9 6.80 -15.41 -13.66
CA THR A 9 7.54 -14.50 -14.53
C THR A 9 6.75 -13.21 -14.65
N LEU A 10 7.37 -12.10 -14.23
CA LEU A 10 6.85 -10.76 -14.38
C LEU A 10 7.49 -10.10 -15.61
N GLN A 11 6.65 -9.64 -16.53
CA GLN A 11 7.08 -8.77 -17.61
C GLN A 11 7.18 -7.33 -17.07
N LEU A 12 8.35 -6.72 -17.17
CA LEU A 12 8.59 -5.37 -16.63
C LEU A 12 8.26 -4.27 -17.63
N THR A 13 8.34 -4.57 -18.93
CA THR A 13 8.18 -3.61 -20.01
C THR A 13 7.32 -4.20 -21.12
N ILE A 14 6.48 -3.37 -21.74
CA ILE A 14 5.72 -3.70 -22.95
C ILE A 14 5.64 -2.44 -23.79
N ASP A 15 6.63 -2.26 -24.65
CA ASP A 15 6.72 -1.07 -25.48
C ASP A 15 7.35 -1.46 -26.82
N ASP A 16 6.66 -1.10 -27.91
CA ASP A 16 7.08 -1.35 -29.28
C ASP A 16 7.70 -0.07 -29.92
N GLU A 17 7.62 1.07 -29.24
CA GLU A 17 8.08 2.39 -29.71
C GLU A 17 9.49 2.74 -29.23
N VAL A 18 10.02 2.04 -28.22
CA VAL A 18 11.36 2.28 -27.67
C VAL A 18 12.22 1.02 -27.66
N ASP A 19 13.49 1.19 -28.04
CA ASP A 19 14.46 0.11 -27.98
C ASP A 19 15.05 0.01 -26.57
N GLN A 20 14.88 -1.14 -25.93
CA GLN A 20 15.39 -1.40 -24.59
C GLN A 20 16.64 -2.27 -24.62
N SER A 21 17.69 -1.84 -23.93
CA SER A 21 18.97 -2.54 -23.92
C SER A 21 19.65 -2.54 -22.55
N ASN A 22 20.63 -3.44 -22.41
CA ASN A 22 21.52 -3.55 -21.25
C ASN A 22 20.80 -3.62 -19.89
N PRO A 23 19.85 -4.55 -19.68
CA PRO A 23 19.22 -4.70 -18.37
C PRO A 23 20.26 -5.09 -17.32
N GLN A 24 20.26 -4.40 -16.18
CA GLN A 24 21.12 -4.64 -15.03
C GLN A 24 20.26 -4.86 -13.80
N VAL A 25 20.44 -6.01 -13.14
CA VAL A 25 19.80 -6.30 -11.86
C VAL A 25 20.67 -5.72 -10.75
N LEU A 26 20.10 -4.79 -10.00
CA LEU A 26 20.67 -4.20 -8.79
C LEU A 26 20.07 -4.91 -7.56
N LYS A 27 20.56 -4.58 -6.37
CA LYS A 27 20.11 -5.22 -5.12
C LYS A 27 18.60 -5.11 -4.89
N SER A 28 18.01 -3.98 -5.24
CA SER A 28 16.59 -3.67 -5.00
C SER A 28 15.89 -3.08 -6.23
N ASN A 29 16.55 -3.07 -7.39
CA ASN A 29 16.03 -2.45 -8.60
C ASN A 29 16.50 -3.21 -9.85
N VAL A 30 15.84 -3.00 -10.98
CA VAL A 30 16.33 -3.36 -12.31
C VAL A 30 16.43 -2.08 -13.11
N ALA A 31 17.58 -1.83 -13.73
CA ALA A 31 17.76 -0.68 -14.61
C ALA A 31 18.01 -1.14 -16.04
N TRP A 32 17.56 -0.37 -17.02
CA TRP A 32 17.84 -0.59 -18.44
C TRP A 32 17.95 0.75 -19.15
N ILE A 33 18.50 0.71 -20.37
CA ILE A 33 18.62 1.89 -21.23
C ILE A 33 17.48 1.82 -22.24
N GLU A 34 16.75 2.92 -22.38
CA GLU A 34 15.77 3.16 -23.44
C GLU A 34 16.37 4.10 -24.48
N SER A 35 16.33 3.68 -25.74
CA SER A 35 16.63 4.54 -26.89
C SER A 35 15.30 4.96 -27.52
N GLN A 36 15.04 6.26 -27.55
CA GLN A 36 13.90 6.83 -28.24
C GLN A 36 14.19 7.01 -29.74
N GLU A 37 13.13 7.13 -30.55
CA GLU A 37 13.23 7.32 -32.02
C GLU A 37 14.01 8.59 -32.41
N ASP A 38 14.05 9.59 -31.54
CA ASP A 38 14.81 10.83 -31.73
C ASP A 38 16.32 10.69 -31.44
N GLY A 39 16.73 9.50 -30.97
CA GLY A 39 18.10 9.17 -30.61
C GLY A 39 18.51 9.55 -29.20
N ASP A 40 17.57 10.00 -28.34
CA ASP A 40 17.87 10.22 -26.93
C ASP A 40 17.98 8.90 -26.16
N LEU A 41 18.87 8.88 -25.18
CA LEU A 41 19.17 7.71 -24.35
C LEU A 41 18.77 7.99 -22.90
N GLU A 42 17.68 7.37 -22.46
CA GLU A 42 17.20 7.47 -21.09
C GLU A 42 17.56 6.23 -20.27
N ILE A 43 17.96 6.42 -19.01
CA ILE A 43 18.13 5.32 -18.06
C ILE A 43 16.82 5.17 -17.28
N ARG A 44 16.18 4.01 -17.40
CA ARG A 44 15.01 3.64 -16.60
C ARG A 44 15.39 2.77 -15.43
N MET A 45 14.60 2.87 -14.36
CA MET A 45 14.75 2.06 -13.15
C MET A 45 13.40 1.56 -12.66
N TYR A 46 13.33 0.26 -12.39
CA TYR A 46 12.19 -0.41 -11.78
C TYR A 46 12.58 -0.92 -10.39
N ALA A 47 11.83 -0.56 -9.35
CA ALA A 47 12.07 -1.06 -8.01
C ALA A 47 11.55 -2.50 -7.88
N LEU A 48 12.44 -3.40 -7.42
CA LEU A 48 12.12 -4.80 -7.12
C LEU A 48 11.49 -4.96 -5.74
N GLU A 49 11.83 -4.07 -4.82
CA GLU A 49 11.14 -4.00 -3.53
C GLU A 49 9.76 -3.39 -3.75
N GLU A 50 8.73 -4.01 -3.17
CA GLU A 50 7.42 -3.39 -3.04
C GLU A 50 7.65 -2.09 -2.27
N THR A 51 7.62 -0.95 -2.96
CA THR A 51 7.56 0.33 -2.26
C THR A 51 6.31 0.24 -1.43
N PHE A 52 6.48 0.22 -0.10
CA PHE A 52 5.36 0.40 0.81
C PHE A 52 4.66 1.69 0.39
N GLU A 53 3.58 1.56 -0.39
CA GLU A 53 2.59 2.60 -0.56
C GLU A 53 2.38 3.15 0.84
N PRO A 54 2.60 4.46 1.08
CA PRO A 54 2.66 5.01 2.42
C PRO A 54 1.44 4.48 3.14
N TYR A 55 1.65 3.62 4.16
CA TYR A 55 0.63 2.79 4.80
C TYR A 55 -0.42 3.66 5.50
N SER A 56 -1.24 4.24 4.67
CA SER A 56 -2.09 5.39 4.92
C SER A 56 -3.18 5.37 3.87
N SER A 57 -3.69 4.16 3.57
CA SER A 57 -4.95 4.00 2.88
C SER A 57 -5.97 4.87 3.61
N VAL A 58 -6.67 5.74 2.88
CA VAL A 58 -7.73 6.62 3.40
C VAL A 58 -8.75 5.80 4.21
N VAL A 59 -8.94 4.53 3.85
CA VAL A 59 -9.78 3.56 4.57
C VAL A 59 -9.22 3.25 5.97
N LEU A 60 -7.91 2.99 6.11
CA LEU A 60 -7.28 2.69 7.39
C LEU A 60 -7.28 3.93 8.30
N GLN A 61 -6.94 5.09 7.74
CA GLN A 61 -6.96 6.36 8.48
C GLN A 61 -8.37 6.73 8.95
N SER A 62 -9.37 6.64 8.08
CA SER A 62 -10.77 6.92 8.46
C SER A 62 -11.28 5.94 9.50
N SER A 63 -10.88 4.67 9.46
CA SER A 63 -11.24 3.68 10.48
C SER A 63 -10.73 4.08 11.87
N ILE A 64 -9.48 4.55 11.97
CA ILE A 64 -8.90 5.03 13.23
C ILE A 64 -9.65 6.27 13.73
N VAL A 65 -9.95 7.23 12.84
CA VAL A 65 -10.69 8.44 13.20
C VAL A 65 -12.11 8.11 13.67
N LEU A 66 -12.79 7.14 13.06
CA LEU A 66 -14.14 6.69 13.44
C LEU A 66 -14.19 5.90 14.75
N LEU A 67 -13.10 5.23 15.14
CA LEU A 67 -13.04 4.49 16.40
C LEU A 67 -13.13 5.42 17.62
N ILE A 68 -12.60 6.64 17.54
CA ILE A 68 -12.62 7.62 18.65
C ILE A 68 -14.07 7.96 19.08
N PRO A 69 -14.96 8.47 18.19
CA PRO A 69 -16.33 8.77 18.58
C PRO A 69 -17.12 7.50 18.93
N MET A 70 -16.86 6.36 18.27
CA MET A 70 -17.48 5.09 18.63
C MET A 70 -17.16 4.66 20.07
N MET A 71 -15.90 4.80 20.49
CA MET A 71 -15.46 4.46 21.83
C MET A 71 -16.09 5.37 22.89
N ILE A 72 -16.24 6.66 22.58
CA ILE A 72 -16.96 7.63 23.42
C ILE A 72 -18.43 7.25 23.55
N LEU A 73 -19.12 6.98 22.43
CA LEU A 73 -20.52 6.55 22.44
C LEU A 73 -20.72 5.25 23.20
N TYR A 74 -19.78 4.30 23.08
CA TYR A 74 -19.79 3.06 23.83
C TYR A 74 -19.66 3.30 25.33
N ALA A 75 -18.71 4.14 25.76
CA ALA A 75 -18.52 4.49 27.16
C ALA A 75 -19.77 5.16 27.76
N PHE A 76 -20.41 6.07 27.03
CA PHE A 76 -21.66 6.70 27.48
C PHE A 76 -22.82 5.71 27.58
N GLN A 77 -22.95 4.79 26.62
CA GLN A 77 -23.98 3.74 26.69
C GLN A 77 -23.76 2.82 27.89
N SER A 78 -22.52 2.35 28.09
CA SER A 78 -22.15 1.50 29.21
C SER A 78 -22.43 2.18 30.56
N ALA A 79 -22.06 3.46 30.70
CA ALA A 79 -22.34 4.23 31.91
C ALA A 79 -23.85 4.40 32.16
N LYS A 80 -24.64 4.68 31.13
CA LYS A 80 -26.10 4.85 31.24
C LYS A 80 -26.82 3.53 31.58
N GLU A 81 -26.35 2.40 31.07
CA GLU A 81 -26.91 1.09 31.41
C GLU A 81 -26.62 0.74 32.88
N SER A 82 -25.40 1.02 33.34
CA SER A 82 -24.99 0.79 34.73
C SER A 82 -25.81 1.63 35.73
N SER A 83 -26.13 2.89 35.39
CA SER A 83 -26.92 3.75 36.27
C SER A 83 -28.40 3.36 36.31
N ARG A 84 -28.99 2.94 35.18
CA ARG A 84 -30.36 2.41 35.13
C ARG A 84 -30.53 1.14 35.95
N PHE A 85 -29.52 0.29 36.00
CA PHE A 85 -29.53 -0.93 36.80
C PHE A 85 -29.51 -0.64 38.30
N ASN A 86 -28.68 0.31 38.74
CA ASN A 86 -28.61 0.70 40.16
C ASN A 86 -29.93 1.31 40.67
N PHE A 87 -30.57 2.19 39.88
CA PHE A 87 -31.85 2.81 40.24
C PHE A 87 -33.02 1.80 40.36
N ARG A 88 -32.96 0.66 39.65
CA ARG A 88 -33.97 -0.41 39.73
C ARG A 88 -33.75 -1.36 40.92
N ARG A 89 -32.57 -1.34 41.54
CA ARG A 89 -32.27 -2.14 42.75
C ARG A 89 -32.59 -1.40 44.05
N GLU A 90 -32.74 -0.07 44.01
CA GLU A 90 -33.09 0.77 45.15
C GLU A 90 -34.61 1.05 45.28
N ASN A 91 -35.45 0.53 44.38
CA ASN A 91 -36.92 0.62 44.44
C ASN A 91 -37.56 -0.75 44.65
#